data_AF-A0A656Y464-F1
#
_entry.id   AF-A0A656Y464-F1
#
_cell.length_a   1.000
_cell.length_b   1.000
_cell.length_c   1.000
_cell.angle_alpha   90.00
_cell.angle_beta   90.00
_cell.angle_gamma   90.00
#
_symmetry.space_group_name_H-M   'P 1'
#
loop_
_entity.id
_entity.type
_entity.pdbx_description
1 polymer ?
#
loop_
_entity_poly.entity_id
_entity_poly.type
_entity_poly.pdbx_seq_one_letter_code
_entity_poly.pdbx_strand_id
1 'polypeptide(L)'
;MVRASTTIGRERGARSHPALRAALAGVCVLVGIVVLAPSASAAPGEAELRPGEVLAPGEGLVSADGSQTLVVQPDGVLALFAAEPDPRWVSGPPSPGSLLRVGEDGVVALTRPDGTVSWQPDAPASAGSTLVLQDDGDLVVLDAQGAQVWESGTAVQPSILPSGGVLAPGDALSSPDGRHTLLVLDDGTVALLGPDATTRWSTGAGTPGSTLTVREDGNVVVADTDGNRTWRSRTAGNPGATLVLQDDGDLVLYDVAGAPVWSTGTVLGPPSLAAGTPLEVGRQLSSPDGHLRLELGADGLTLSYDGSVVWSAPVPGAAALAVRDDGTVAVTGADGAVLWTSLTEASPGATLELEEGALLLRASTGQELWRIDVPAELTAATEVATDCDDVTKPVPESDTVVTGLGVRVHPCLADALDALMTAARADGIDLHAWGWRSSSQQIALRAANCSPTEADPSVVACRPQTAPPGTSRHERGLALDFTTGGSVLRSGSAAFGWLSEHAADYGLENLPGEPWHWSVDGW
;
A
#
# COMPACT_ATOMS: atom_id res chain seq x y z
N MET A 1 31.39 57.59 -44.53
CA MET A 1 30.72 58.89 -44.34
C MET A 1 30.62 59.16 -42.84
N VAL A 2 31.51 60.01 -42.30
CA VAL A 2 31.19 61.31 -41.65
C VAL A 2 30.30 61.12 -40.40
N ARG A 3 30.84 60.95 -39.18
CA ARG A 3 31.40 61.93 -38.20
C ARG A 3 30.49 63.13 -37.86
N ALA A 4 30.21 63.27 -36.55
CA ALA A 4 30.30 64.48 -35.68
C ALA A 4 29.00 64.75 -34.88
N SER A 5 28.96 64.62 -33.54
CA SER A 5 29.46 65.56 -32.48
C SER A 5 28.28 66.44 -31.94
N THR A 6 28.08 66.80 -30.66
CA THR A 6 28.96 66.90 -29.48
C THR A 6 28.19 67.36 -28.19
N THR A 7 28.62 66.85 -27.00
CA THR A 7 28.86 67.51 -25.67
C THR A 7 27.69 68.17 -24.87
N ILE A 8 27.64 68.36 -23.53
CA ILE A 8 28.61 68.55 -22.42
C ILE A 8 27.98 68.16 -21.06
N GLY A 9 28.81 67.69 -20.10
CA GLY A 9 28.56 67.87 -18.67
C GLY A 9 29.58 67.13 -17.77
N ARG A 10 30.62 67.83 -17.29
CA ARG A 10 31.65 67.31 -16.36
C ARG A 10 31.89 68.34 -15.26
N GLU A 11 31.88 67.92 -14.00
CA GLU A 11 32.57 68.64 -12.92
C GLU A 11 33.38 67.67 -12.05
N ARG A 12 34.54 68.15 -11.60
CA ARG A 12 35.55 67.50 -10.74
C ARG A 12 35.86 68.45 -9.57
N GLY A 13 36.26 67.89 -8.44
CA GLY A 13 37.20 68.51 -7.47
C GLY A 13 36.67 68.43 -6.02
N ALA A 14 37.23 67.68 -5.06
CA ALA A 14 38.59 67.37 -4.58
C ALA A 14 39.03 68.20 -3.35
N ARG A 15 39.65 67.50 -2.38
CA ARG A 15 40.58 67.88 -1.25
C ARG A 15 40.06 67.31 0.09
N SER A 16 40.83 66.70 1.01
CA SER A 16 42.29 66.67 1.28
C SER A 16 42.68 65.56 2.30
N HIS A 17 43.89 64.97 2.14
CA HIS A 17 44.68 64.10 3.05
C HIS A 17 45.42 64.92 4.15
N PRO A 18 46.11 64.42 5.23
CA PRO A 18 47.12 63.31 5.26
C PRO A 18 47.33 62.48 6.59
N ALA A 19 47.76 61.21 6.49
CA ALA A 19 49.09 60.62 6.79
C ALA A 19 49.44 60.29 8.26
N LEU A 20 49.81 59.02 8.54
CA LEU A 20 50.96 58.68 9.39
C LEU A 20 51.53 57.29 9.06
N ARG A 21 52.87 57.18 9.16
CA ARG A 21 53.73 56.05 8.79
C ARG A 21 54.20 55.26 10.02
N ALA A 22 54.47 53.97 9.78
CA ALA A 22 55.59 53.14 10.26
C ALA A 22 55.56 52.43 11.65
N ALA A 23 55.44 51.09 11.55
CA ALA A 23 56.34 50.02 12.03
C ALA A 23 56.31 49.47 13.48
N LEU A 24 56.36 48.12 13.52
CA LEU A 24 56.90 47.15 14.49
C LEU A 24 56.01 46.45 15.55
N ALA A 25 56.00 45.12 15.37
CA ALA A 25 55.90 44.00 16.33
C ALA A 25 54.59 43.73 17.09
N GLY A 26 54.03 42.53 16.89
CA GLY A 26 52.97 41.98 17.74
C GLY A 26 52.50 40.58 17.33
N VAL A 27 53.16 39.55 17.87
CA VAL A 27 52.67 38.19 18.20
C VAL A 27 51.75 37.47 17.19
N CYS A 28 52.28 36.43 16.55
CA CYS A 28 51.47 35.37 15.93
C CYS A 28 50.72 34.58 17.01
N VAL A 29 49.40 34.76 17.11
CA VAL A 29 48.51 33.80 17.77
C VAL A 29 48.06 32.80 16.72
N LEU A 30 48.54 31.56 16.83
CA LEU A 30 47.96 30.42 16.14
C LEU A 30 46.55 30.18 16.70
N VAL A 31 45.54 30.69 16.00
CA VAL A 31 44.17 30.18 16.16
C VAL A 31 44.07 28.97 15.24
N GLY A 32 44.16 27.78 15.82
CA GLY A 32 43.78 26.56 15.12
C GLY A 32 42.31 26.66 14.75
N ILE A 33 42.04 26.96 13.48
CA ILE A 33 40.72 26.75 12.91
C ILE A 33 40.58 25.24 12.82
N VAL A 34 39.86 24.66 13.79
CA VAL A 34 39.25 23.35 13.61
C VAL A 34 38.26 23.54 12.47
N VAL A 35 38.62 23.07 11.28
CA VAL A 35 37.66 22.88 10.20
C VAL A 35 36.76 21.74 10.68
N LEU A 36 35.65 22.09 11.34
CA LEU A 36 34.54 21.17 11.53
C LEU A 36 34.04 20.88 10.11
N ALA A 37 34.33 19.69 9.61
CA ALA A 37 33.64 19.18 8.44
C ALA A 37 32.13 19.26 8.75
N PRO A 38 31.29 19.78 7.84
CA PRO A 38 29.85 19.66 8.03
C PRO A 38 29.54 18.18 8.21
N SER A 39 28.72 17.85 9.22
CA SER A 39 28.14 16.50 9.35
C SER A 39 27.53 16.14 8.00
N ALA A 40 27.91 14.99 7.44
CA ALA A 40 27.28 14.48 6.24
C ALA A 40 25.78 14.38 6.50
N SER A 41 24.99 15.17 5.77
CA SER A 41 23.54 15.01 5.66
C SER A 41 23.35 14.09 4.46
N ALA A 42 22.61 13.01 4.64
CA ALA A 42 22.18 12.17 3.52
C ALA A 42 21.45 13.07 2.51
N ALA A 43 21.74 12.91 1.22
CA ALA A 43 20.98 13.61 0.20
C ALA A 43 19.53 13.11 0.24
N PRO A 44 18.51 13.99 0.17
CA PRO A 44 17.12 13.55 0.02
C PRO A 44 16.98 12.62 -1.20
N GLY A 45 16.44 11.42 -1.01
CA GLY A 45 16.15 10.46 -2.09
C GLY A 45 17.11 9.28 -2.25
N GLU A 46 17.99 9.00 -1.28
CA GLU A 46 18.74 7.75 -1.23
C GLU A 46 18.06 6.73 -0.30
N ALA A 47 18.23 5.43 -0.59
CA ALA A 47 17.64 4.32 0.16
C ALA A 47 18.43 3.97 1.44
N GLU A 48 19.53 4.66 1.72
CA GLU A 48 20.52 4.29 2.75
C GLU A 48 20.90 5.51 3.60
N LEU A 49 20.96 5.34 4.92
CA LEU A 49 21.54 6.28 5.88
C LEU A 49 22.85 5.69 6.43
N ARG A 50 23.97 6.38 6.20
CA ARG A 50 25.33 5.90 6.47
C ARG A 50 25.86 6.30 7.86
N PRO A 51 26.93 5.67 8.37
CA PRO A 51 27.57 6.09 9.61
C PRO A 51 27.89 7.58 9.64
N GLY A 52 27.44 8.25 10.69
CA GLY A 52 27.63 9.68 10.91
C GLY A 52 26.50 10.57 10.38
N GLU A 53 25.64 10.04 9.51
CA GLU A 53 24.55 10.78 8.88
C GLU A 53 23.31 10.91 9.77
N VAL A 54 22.52 11.94 9.49
CA VAL A 54 21.35 12.34 10.26
C VAL A 54 20.22 12.73 9.31
N LEU A 55 18.99 12.33 9.64
CA LEU A 55 17.76 12.87 9.06
C LEU A 55 17.08 13.82 10.06
N ALA A 56 16.85 15.06 9.62
CA ALA A 56 16.12 16.08 10.35
C ALA A 56 14.60 16.02 10.06
N PRO A 57 13.76 16.72 10.84
CA PRO A 57 12.33 16.80 10.54
C PRO A 57 12.07 17.33 9.12
N GLY A 58 11.29 16.59 8.35
CA GLY A 58 10.99 16.83 6.93
C GLY A 58 11.93 16.11 5.95
N GLU A 59 12.98 15.44 6.44
CA GLU A 59 13.90 14.65 5.62
C GLU A 59 13.58 13.15 5.72
N GLY A 60 14.02 12.39 4.72
CA GLY A 60 13.69 10.98 4.62
C GLY A 60 14.54 10.19 3.62
N LEU A 61 14.38 8.87 3.69
CA LEU A 61 14.89 7.92 2.71
C LEU A 61 13.80 7.56 1.71
N VAL A 62 14.21 7.22 0.50
CA VAL A 62 13.33 6.70 -0.57
C VAL A 62 13.92 5.40 -1.04
N SER A 63 13.13 4.34 -1.14
CA SER A 63 13.59 3.04 -1.65
C SER A 63 14.16 3.18 -3.07
N ALA A 64 14.96 2.21 -3.52
CA ALA A 64 15.66 2.32 -4.79
C ALA A 64 14.69 2.39 -5.99
N ASP A 65 13.54 1.74 -5.87
CA ASP A 65 12.43 1.78 -6.84
C ASP A 65 11.51 3.00 -6.69
N GLY A 66 11.65 3.78 -5.61
CA GLY A 66 10.82 4.95 -5.31
C GLY A 66 9.45 4.65 -4.71
N SER A 67 9.14 3.40 -4.40
CA SER A 67 7.81 2.98 -3.93
C SER A 67 7.58 3.22 -2.43
N GLN A 68 8.64 3.32 -1.65
CA GLN A 68 8.61 3.49 -0.20
C GLN A 68 9.31 4.78 0.21
N THR A 69 8.75 5.48 1.19
CA THR A 69 9.39 6.66 1.77
C THR A 69 9.38 6.57 3.28
N LEU A 70 10.54 6.68 3.90
CA LEU A 70 10.68 6.81 5.35
C LEU A 70 10.99 8.26 5.70
N VAL A 71 10.11 8.93 6.45
CA VAL A 71 10.24 10.36 6.78
C VAL A 71 10.29 10.58 8.29
N VAL A 72 11.21 11.43 8.76
CA VAL A 72 11.10 12.02 10.09
C VAL A 72 10.09 13.17 10.00
N GLN A 73 8.88 12.97 10.48
CA GLN A 73 7.81 13.96 10.36
C GLN A 73 8.11 15.24 11.19
N PRO A 74 7.49 16.39 10.87
CA PRO A 74 7.67 17.64 11.63
C PRO A 74 7.33 17.53 13.12
N ASP A 75 6.41 16.64 13.48
CA ASP A 75 6.04 16.33 14.85
C ASP A 75 7.00 15.34 15.54
N GLY A 76 8.05 14.91 14.83
CA GLY A 76 9.14 14.06 15.29
C GLY A 76 8.82 12.57 15.32
N VAL A 77 7.71 12.13 14.70
CA VAL A 77 7.43 10.71 14.45
C VAL A 77 8.24 10.25 13.23
N LEU A 78 8.97 9.14 13.35
CA LEU A 78 9.50 8.45 12.17
C LEU A 78 8.38 7.62 11.56
N ALA A 79 8.07 7.85 10.29
CA ALA A 79 6.95 7.22 9.61
C ALA A 79 7.37 6.63 8.27
N LEU A 80 6.88 5.43 7.99
CA LEU A 80 7.03 4.75 6.73
C LEU A 80 5.74 4.89 5.92
N PHE A 81 5.88 5.37 4.70
CA PHE A 81 4.82 5.54 3.72
C PHE A 81 5.09 4.66 2.51
N ALA A 82 4.00 4.19 1.90
CA ALA A 82 3.99 3.63 0.56
C ALA A 82 3.30 4.64 -0.38
N ALA A 83 2.62 4.18 -1.44
CA ALA A 83 1.84 5.05 -2.33
C ALA A 83 0.65 5.75 -1.63
N GLU A 84 0.19 5.21 -0.50
CA GLU A 84 -0.94 5.74 0.26
C GLU A 84 -0.53 6.91 1.20
N PRO A 85 -1.42 7.88 1.44
CA PRO A 85 -1.11 9.08 2.24
C PRO A 85 -1.00 8.80 3.74
N ASP A 86 -1.53 7.67 4.22
CA ASP A 86 -1.45 7.27 5.63
C ASP A 86 -0.18 6.43 5.89
N PRO A 87 0.53 6.67 7.01
CA PRO A 87 1.75 5.93 7.31
C PRO A 87 1.42 4.48 7.68
N ARG A 88 2.09 3.54 7.01
CA ARG A 88 1.96 2.10 7.26
C ARG A 88 2.59 1.67 8.58
N TRP A 89 3.60 2.42 9.01
CA TRP A 89 4.25 2.21 10.30
C TRP A 89 4.73 3.54 10.88
N VAL A 90 4.71 3.65 12.21
CA VAL A 90 5.24 4.80 12.94
C VAL A 90 6.05 4.36 14.17
N SER A 91 7.08 5.12 14.51
CA SER A 91 7.99 4.82 15.63
C SER A 91 7.38 4.97 17.03
N GLY A 92 6.19 5.56 17.15
CA GLY A 92 5.53 5.83 18.42
C GLY A 92 4.96 7.25 18.53
N PRO A 93 4.73 7.76 19.77
CA PRO A 93 4.05 9.04 19.97
C PRO A 93 4.89 10.24 19.49
N PRO A 94 4.24 11.36 19.10
CA PRO A 94 4.94 12.56 18.65
C PRO A 94 5.97 13.10 19.64
N SER A 95 7.09 13.57 19.13
CA SER A 95 8.19 14.18 19.89
C SER A 95 8.89 15.22 19.03
N PRO A 96 8.34 16.44 18.89
CA PRO A 96 8.83 17.42 17.91
C PRO A 96 10.31 17.75 18.07
N GLY A 97 11.00 17.89 16.92
CA GLY A 97 12.44 18.14 16.88
C GLY A 97 13.32 16.91 17.05
N SER A 98 12.75 15.70 17.03
CA SER A 98 13.53 14.46 17.01
C SER A 98 14.34 14.32 15.72
N LEU A 99 15.50 13.67 15.81
CA LEU A 99 16.43 13.41 14.70
C LEU A 99 16.72 11.91 14.62
N LEU A 100 16.68 11.32 13.42
CA LEU A 100 17.14 9.96 13.21
C LEU A 100 18.62 9.98 12.84
N ARG A 101 19.43 9.15 13.51
CA ARG A 101 20.87 9.10 13.29
C ARG A 101 21.40 7.68 13.22
N VAL A 102 22.39 7.47 12.36
CA VAL A 102 23.32 6.33 12.45
C VAL A 102 24.65 6.84 13.02
N GLY A 103 25.01 6.41 14.22
CA GLY A 103 26.25 6.79 14.90
C GLY A 103 27.50 6.20 14.24
N GLU A 104 28.67 6.80 14.47
CA GLU A 104 29.95 6.20 14.03
C GLU A 104 30.26 4.88 14.76
N ASP A 105 29.65 4.69 15.92
CA ASP A 105 29.64 3.46 16.71
C ASP A 105 28.65 2.40 16.20
N GLY A 106 27.86 2.72 15.17
CA GLY A 106 26.86 1.83 14.59
C GLY A 106 25.50 1.85 15.28
N VAL A 107 25.29 2.73 16.27
CA VAL A 107 24.00 2.85 16.94
C VAL A 107 23.04 3.61 16.03
N VAL A 108 21.91 2.99 15.68
CA VAL A 108 20.79 3.69 15.02
C VAL A 108 19.80 4.14 16.09
N ALA A 109 19.41 5.41 16.10
CA ALA A 109 18.43 5.91 17.06
C ALA A 109 17.69 7.15 16.56
N LEU A 110 16.39 7.20 16.84
CA LEU A 110 15.60 8.43 16.84
C LEU A 110 15.75 9.08 18.21
N THR A 111 16.33 10.28 18.24
CA THR A 111 16.71 10.98 19.49
C THR A 111 15.99 12.31 19.60
N ARG A 112 15.42 12.59 20.78
CA ARG A 112 14.76 13.85 21.11
C ARG A 112 15.75 14.99 21.30
N PRO A 113 15.30 16.26 21.28
CA PRO A 113 16.18 17.42 21.53
C PRO A 113 16.90 17.42 22.87
N ASP A 114 16.36 16.73 23.88
CA ASP A 114 16.96 16.59 25.21
C ASP A 114 18.02 15.47 25.31
N GLY A 115 18.26 14.76 24.19
CA GLY A 115 19.22 13.66 24.09
C GLY A 115 18.65 12.29 24.47
N THR A 116 17.36 12.20 24.81
CA THR A 116 16.73 10.90 25.11
C THR A 116 16.32 10.17 23.83
N VAL A 117 16.50 8.85 23.82
CA VAL A 117 16.06 8.00 22.69
C VAL A 117 14.54 7.87 22.74
N SER A 118 13.87 8.15 21.62
CA SER A 118 12.43 7.94 21.44
C SER A 118 12.12 6.60 20.78
N TRP A 119 13.00 6.14 19.88
CA TRP A 119 12.93 4.86 19.22
C TRP A 119 14.33 4.40 18.80
N GLN A 120 14.59 3.10 18.84
CA GLN A 120 15.78 2.48 18.28
C GLN A 120 15.47 1.03 17.85
N PRO A 121 16.12 0.51 16.80
CA PRO A 121 16.07 -0.91 16.48
C PRO A 121 16.76 -1.73 17.58
N ASP A 122 16.32 -2.97 17.77
CA ASP A 122 17.00 -3.94 18.64
C ASP A 122 18.15 -4.62 17.88
N ALA A 123 19.05 -3.79 17.36
CA ALA A 123 20.20 -4.20 16.56
C ALA A 123 21.49 -4.13 17.39
N PRO A 124 22.41 -5.10 17.27
CA PRO A 124 23.73 -4.97 17.87
C PRO A 124 24.51 -3.82 17.21
N ALA A 125 24.99 -2.88 18.02
CA ALA A 125 25.79 -1.75 17.54
C ALA A 125 27.16 -2.24 16.99
N SER A 126 27.41 -2.01 15.71
CA SER A 126 28.66 -2.34 15.04
C SER A 126 29.18 -1.15 14.25
N ALA A 127 30.41 -0.72 14.52
CA ALA A 127 31.00 0.41 13.79
C ALA A 127 31.00 0.14 12.28
N GLY A 128 30.41 1.06 11.52
CA GLY A 128 30.19 0.91 10.08
C GLY A 128 28.81 0.39 9.68
N SER A 129 27.89 0.19 10.62
CA SER A 129 26.50 -0.16 10.31
C SER A 129 25.77 0.92 9.51
N THR A 130 24.88 0.51 8.63
CA THR A 130 24.03 1.38 7.80
C THR A 130 22.56 1.04 8.04
N LEU A 131 21.67 2.02 7.92
CA LEU A 131 20.23 1.81 7.91
C LEU A 131 19.74 1.88 6.47
N VAL A 132 18.99 0.88 5.99
CA VAL A 132 18.56 0.78 4.59
C VAL A 132 17.05 0.59 4.52
N LEU A 133 16.38 1.40 3.70
CA LEU A 133 15.00 1.20 3.29
C LEU A 133 14.97 0.37 2.01
N GLN A 134 14.42 -0.84 2.09
CA GLN A 134 14.29 -1.74 0.94
C GLN A 134 13.02 -1.44 0.13
N ASP A 135 12.98 -1.94 -1.11
CA ASP A 135 11.86 -1.74 -2.05
C ASP A 135 10.56 -2.42 -1.56
N ASP A 136 10.66 -3.44 -0.73
CA ASP A 136 9.53 -4.14 -0.10
C ASP A 136 8.97 -3.40 1.12
N GLY A 137 9.52 -2.26 1.50
CA GLY A 137 9.10 -1.48 2.67
C GLY A 137 9.74 -1.92 3.98
N ASP A 138 10.71 -2.83 3.95
CA ASP A 138 11.46 -3.17 5.16
C ASP A 138 12.57 -2.16 5.46
N LEU A 139 12.73 -1.85 6.74
CA LEU A 139 13.83 -1.02 7.24
C LEU A 139 14.84 -1.93 7.94
N VAL A 140 16.05 -2.05 7.38
CA VAL A 140 17.05 -2.99 7.89
C VAL A 140 18.30 -2.27 8.38
N VAL A 141 18.99 -2.88 9.34
CA VAL A 141 20.35 -2.49 9.72
C VAL A 141 21.32 -3.51 9.14
N LEU A 142 22.26 -3.05 8.32
CA LEU A 142 23.38 -3.85 7.83
C LEU A 142 24.63 -3.55 8.66
N ASP A 143 25.48 -4.55 8.89
CA ASP A 143 26.80 -4.36 9.46
C ASP A 143 27.83 -3.89 8.42
N ALA A 144 29.07 -3.63 8.86
CA ALA A 144 30.15 -3.16 7.99
C ALA A 144 30.58 -4.17 6.89
N GLN A 145 30.12 -5.43 6.97
CA GLN A 145 30.33 -6.48 5.97
C GLN A 145 29.13 -6.63 5.04
N GLY A 146 28.05 -5.87 5.27
CA GLY A 146 26.80 -5.94 4.53
C GLY A 146 25.85 -7.05 5.01
N ALA A 147 26.11 -7.67 6.16
CA ALA A 147 25.19 -8.66 6.73
C ALA A 147 24.04 -7.95 7.47
N GLN A 148 22.81 -8.38 7.22
CA GLN A 148 21.63 -7.88 7.93
C GLN A 148 21.63 -8.38 9.38
N VAL A 149 21.56 -7.45 10.32
CA VAL A 149 21.60 -7.73 11.77
C VAL A 149 20.31 -7.35 12.49
N TRP A 150 19.40 -6.66 11.80
CA TRP A 150 18.07 -6.30 12.27
C TRP A 150 17.16 -5.91 11.11
N GLU A 151 15.86 -6.08 11.29
CA GLU A 151 14.78 -5.66 10.40
C GLU A 151 13.59 -5.13 11.21
N SER A 152 12.80 -4.23 10.62
CA SER A 152 11.60 -3.66 11.23
C SER A 152 10.39 -4.60 11.15
N GLY A 153 10.41 -5.57 10.23
CA GLY A 153 9.27 -6.42 9.93
C GLY A 153 8.16 -5.66 9.20
N THR A 154 8.54 -4.62 8.44
CA THR A 154 7.59 -3.79 7.67
C THR A 154 7.52 -4.18 6.20
N ALA A 155 8.29 -5.20 5.79
CA ALA A 155 8.24 -5.82 4.47
C ALA A 155 6.81 -6.20 4.07
N VAL A 156 6.43 -5.93 2.81
CA VAL A 156 5.25 -6.53 2.18
C VAL A 156 5.57 -7.97 1.78
N GLN A 157 4.62 -8.89 1.99
CA GLN A 157 4.77 -10.33 1.71
C GLN A 157 5.33 -10.61 0.31
N PRO A 158 5.98 -11.79 0.08
CA PRO A 158 6.62 -12.06 -1.19
C PRO A 158 5.62 -11.92 -2.33
N SER A 159 5.91 -10.98 -3.22
CA SER A 159 5.26 -10.86 -4.52
C SER A 159 5.77 -11.92 -5.50
N ILE A 160 6.72 -12.75 -5.08
CA ILE A 160 7.50 -13.65 -5.93
C ILE A 160 7.47 -15.07 -5.38
N LEU A 161 7.06 -16.02 -6.21
CA LEU A 161 7.21 -17.46 -5.96
C LEU A 161 8.23 -18.04 -6.95
N PRO A 162 9.45 -18.36 -6.50
CA PRO A 162 10.51 -18.85 -7.37
C PRO A 162 10.27 -20.29 -7.83
N SER A 163 11.07 -20.75 -8.79
CA SER A 163 11.08 -22.15 -9.21
C SER A 163 11.34 -23.09 -8.03
N GLY A 164 10.50 -24.11 -7.88
CA GLY A 164 10.47 -25.01 -6.72
C GLY A 164 9.58 -24.53 -5.56
N GLY A 165 9.10 -23.29 -5.60
CA GLY A 165 8.24 -22.70 -4.57
C GLY A 165 6.84 -23.33 -4.54
N VAL A 166 6.28 -23.41 -3.33
CA VAL A 166 4.96 -23.98 -3.05
C VAL A 166 4.15 -23.01 -2.19
N LEU A 167 2.85 -22.87 -2.50
CA LEU A 167 1.84 -22.28 -1.62
C LEU A 167 0.88 -23.39 -1.19
N ALA A 168 0.77 -23.59 0.11
CA ALA A 168 -0.19 -24.49 0.75
C ALA A 168 -1.52 -23.77 1.05
N PRO A 169 -2.59 -24.49 1.41
CA PRO A 169 -3.83 -23.87 1.87
C PRO A 169 -3.56 -22.86 3.00
N GLY A 170 -4.08 -21.65 2.83
CA GLY A 170 -3.88 -20.52 3.74
C GLY A 170 -2.64 -19.66 3.45
N ASP A 171 -1.74 -20.09 2.57
CA ASP A 171 -0.62 -19.26 2.11
C ASP A 171 -1.05 -18.26 1.04
N ALA A 172 -0.36 -17.13 0.99
CA ALA A 172 -0.65 -16.07 0.02
C ALA A 172 0.61 -15.44 -0.58
N LEU A 173 0.46 -14.83 -1.76
CA LEU A 173 1.35 -13.80 -2.27
C LEU A 173 0.62 -12.46 -2.22
N SER A 174 1.34 -11.37 -1.97
CA SER A 174 0.79 -10.00 -2.03
C SER A 174 1.56 -9.18 -3.07
N SER A 175 0.88 -8.28 -3.78
CA SER A 175 1.59 -7.28 -4.59
C SER A 175 2.44 -6.39 -3.68
N PRO A 176 3.55 -5.83 -4.18
CA PRO A 176 4.39 -4.89 -3.41
C PRO A 176 3.62 -3.73 -2.76
N ASP A 177 2.58 -3.20 -3.41
CA ASP A 177 1.68 -2.16 -2.89
C ASP A 177 0.62 -2.68 -1.89
N GLY A 178 0.52 -4.00 -1.73
CA GLY A 178 -0.41 -4.68 -0.83
C GLY A 178 -1.88 -4.70 -1.30
N ARG A 179 -2.17 -4.24 -2.52
CA ARG A 179 -3.54 -4.10 -3.04
C ARG A 179 -4.09 -5.35 -3.71
N HIS A 180 -3.23 -6.31 -4.06
CA HIS A 180 -3.60 -7.56 -4.70
C HIS A 180 -3.11 -8.74 -3.90
N THR A 181 -3.87 -9.84 -3.89
CA THR A 181 -3.50 -11.04 -3.14
C THR A 181 -3.85 -12.31 -3.90
N LEU A 182 -2.87 -13.18 -4.11
CA LEU A 182 -3.09 -14.55 -4.57
C LEU A 182 -3.21 -15.45 -3.34
N LEU A 183 -4.32 -16.17 -3.18
CA LEU A 183 -4.59 -17.07 -2.06
C LEU A 183 -4.89 -18.50 -2.54
N VAL A 184 -4.39 -19.49 -1.81
CA VAL A 184 -4.88 -20.88 -1.85
C VAL A 184 -5.92 -21.08 -0.73
N LEU A 185 -7.18 -21.28 -1.10
CA LEU A 185 -8.30 -21.48 -0.18
C LEU A 185 -8.33 -22.91 0.37
N ASP A 186 -8.99 -23.11 1.52
CA ASP A 186 -9.11 -24.42 2.18
C ASP A 186 -9.85 -25.46 1.35
N ASP A 187 -10.73 -25.02 0.45
CA ASP A 187 -11.42 -25.88 -0.53
C ASP A 187 -10.53 -26.28 -1.73
N GLY A 188 -9.28 -25.80 -1.75
CA GLY A 188 -8.29 -26.03 -2.78
C GLY A 188 -8.37 -25.10 -3.99
N THR A 189 -9.30 -24.15 -3.99
CA THR A 189 -9.40 -23.13 -5.02
C THR A 189 -8.24 -22.14 -4.87
N VAL A 190 -7.57 -21.80 -5.96
CA VAL A 190 -6.62 -20.67 -5.97
C VAL A 190 -7.33 -19.47 -6.58
N ALA A 191 -7.26 -18.33 -5.90
CA ALA A 191 -7.92 -17.09 -6.30
C ALA A 191 -6.97 -15.91 -6.20
N LEU A 192 -6.96 -15.07 -7.23
CA LEU A 192 -6.35 -13.75 -7.21
C LEU A 192 -7.44 -12.73 -6.90
N LEU A 193 -7.27 -12.05 -5.78
CA LEU A 193 -8.18 -11.03 -5.27
C LEU A 193 -7.67 -9.64 -5.64
N GLY A 194 -8.59 -8.77 -6.02
CA GLY A 194 -8.34 -7.34 -6.19
C GLY A 194 -8.38 -6.57 -4.87
N PRO A 195 -8.23 -5.24 -4.92
CA PRO A 195 -8.23 -4.37 -3.74
C PRO A 195 -9.56 -4.35 -2.99
N ASP A 196 -10.63 -4.59 -3.74
CA ASP A 196 -12.02 -4.78 -3.32
C ASP A 196 -12.35 -6.21 -2.84
N ALA A 197 -11.34 -7.08 -2.80
CA ALA A 197 -11.45 -8.49 -2.45
C ALA A 197 -12.28 -9.36 -3.42
N THR A 198 -12.69 -8.81 -4.56
CA THR A 198 -13.37 -9.61 -5.57
C THR A 198 -12.36 -10.48 -6.30
N THR A 199 -12.79 -11.69 -6.67
CA THR A 199 -11.96 -12.62 -7.42
C THR A 199 -11.79 -12.12 -8.86
N ARG A 200 -10.58 -11.68 -9.19
CA ARG A 200 -10.20 -11.24 -10.54
C ARG A 200 -9.78 -12.40 -11.43
N TRP A 201 -9.21 -13.44 -10.82
CA TRP A 201 -8.87 -14.68 -11.49
C TRP A 201 -8.95 -15.86 -10.54
N SER A 202 -9.26 -17.05 -11.05
CA SER A 202 -9.24 -18.27 -10.26
C SER A 202 -8.90 -19.50 -11.10
N THR A 203 -8.32 -20.52 -10.46
CA THR A 203 -8.13 -21.84 -11.06
C THR A 203 -9.43 -22.64 -11.20
N GLY A 204 -10.53 -22.15 -10.62
CA GLY A 204 -11.79 -22.88 -10.48
C GLY A 204 -11.78 -23.82 -9.27
N ALA A 205 -12.88 -24.57 -9.10
CA ALA A 205 -13.10 -25.45 -7.95
C ALA A 205 -11.93 -26.43 -7.74
N GLY A 206 -11.36 -26.39 -6.54
CA GLY A 206 -10.26 -27.25 -6.14
C GLY A 206 -10.70 -28.52 -5.41
N THR A 207 -9.73 -29.13 -4.74
CA THR A 207 -9.96 -30.20 -3.75
C THR A 207 -9.32 -29.77 -2.43
N PRO A 208 -10.00 -29.91 -1.29
CA PRO A 208 -9.43 -29.49 -0.02
C PRO A 208 -8.02 -30.04 0.21
N GLY A 209 -7.12 -29.18 0.71
CA GLY A 209 -5.71 -29.54 0.86
C GLY A 209 -4.85 -29.36 -0.39
N SER A 210 -5.38 -28.81 -1.49
CA SER A 210 -4.58 -28.57 -2.71
C SER A 210 -3.48 -27.54 -2.47
N THR A 211 -2.36 -27.69 -3.19
CA THR A 211 -1.22 -26.76 -3.16
C THR A 211 -0.96 -26.19 -4.56
N LEU A 212 -0.49 -24.95 -4.64
CA LEU A 212 0.06 -24.36 -5.87
C LEU A 212 1.58 -24.51 -5.87
N THR A 213 2.17 -24.91 -6.99
CA THR A 213 3.63 -25.08 -7.11
C THR A 213 4.14 -24.54 -8.43
N VAL A 214 5.23 -23.77 -8.41
CA VAL A 214 6.03 -23.47 -9.60
C VAL A 214 7.06 -24.59 -9.76
N ARG A 215 6.80 -25.54 -10.65
CA ARG A 215 7.69 -26.70 -10.83
C ARG A 215 9.02 -26.29 -11.45
N GLU A 216 10.05 -27.11 -11.22
CA GLU A 216 11.40 -26.92 -11.80
C GLU A 216 11.44 -26.84 -13.34
N ASP A 217 10.43 -27.40 -14.01
CA ASP A 217 10.31 -27.32 -15.48
C ASP A 217 9.63 -26.03 -15.98
N GLY A 218 9.26 -25.13 -15.07
CA GLY A 218 8.61 -23.85 -15.36
C GLY A 218 7.09 -23.93 -15.47
N ASN A 219 6.46 -25.04 -15.07
CA ASN A 219 5.00 -25.17 -15.10
C ASN A 219 4.41 -24.81 -13.72
N VAL A 220 3.41 -23.91 -13.68
CA VAL A 220 2.63 -23.66 -12.47
C VAL A 220 1.50 -24.68 -12.41
N VAL A 221 1.37 -25.38 -11.29
CA VAL A 221 0.43 -26.48 -11.10
C VAL A 221 -0.31 -26.31 -9.80
N VAL A 222 -1.61 -26.59 -9.81
CA VAL A 222 -2.37 -26.87 -8.58
C VAL A 222 -2.65 -28.36 -8.53
N ALA A 223 -2.33 -29.00 -7.40
CA ALA A 223 -2.52 -30.42 -7.19
C ALA A 223 -3.08 -30.72 -5.80
N ASP A 224 -3.93 -31.73 -5.70
CA ASP A 224 -4.45 -32.26 -4.44
C ASP A 224 -3.37 -33.04 -3.67
N THR A 225 -3.73 -33.51 -2.46
CA THR A 225 -2.82 -34.25 -1.58
C THR A 225 -2.36 -35.60 -2.14
N ASP A 226 -3.11 -36.17 -3.09
CA ASP A 226 -2.77 -37.41 -3.79
C ASP A 226 -1.85 -37.17 -5.01
N GLY A 227 -1.56 -35.90 -5.31
CA GLY A 227 -0.76 -35.47 -6.45
C GLY A 227 -1.55 -35.38 -7.76
N ASN A 228 -2.89 -35.50 -7.73
CA ASN A 228 -3.71 -35.27 -8.90
C ASN A 228 -3.78 -33.77 -9.19
N ARG A 229 -3.46 -33.42 -10.43
CA ARG A 229 -3.46 -32.02 -10.86
C ARG A 229 -4.87 -31.55 -11.18
N THR A 230 -5.33 -30.54 -10.47
CA THR A 230 -6.62 -29.87 -10.69
C THR A 230 -6.49 -28.75 -11.72
N TRP A 231 -5.34 -28.07 -11.77
CA TRP A 231 -5.05 -26.99 -12.73
C TRP A 231 -3.58 -26.93 -13.16
N ARG A 232 -3.29 -26.33 -14.34
CA ARG A 232 -1.91 -26.01 -14.78
C ARG A 232 -1.84 -24.83 -15.77
N SER A 233 -0.75 -24.07 -15.75
CA SER A 233 -0.46 -22.95 -16.68
C SER A 233 -0.05 -23.40 -18.08
N ARG A 234 0.45 -24.64 -18.23
CA ARG A 234 0.97 -25.23 -19.48
C ARG A 234 2.26 -24.55 -19.98
N THR A 235 3.12 -24.11 -19.08
CA THR A 235 4.38 -23.41 -19.36
C THR A 235 5.63 -24.27 -19.17
N ALA A 236 5.49 -25.59 -19.20
CA ALA A 236 6.64 -26.49 -19.12
C ALA A 236 7.66 -26.24 -20.24
N GLY A 237 8.95 -26.33 -19.93
CA GLY A 237 10.05 -26.00 -20.84
C GLY A 237 10.76 -24.68 -20.50
N ASN A 238 10.38 -24.03 -19.40
CA ASN A 238 10.97 -22.77 -18.91
C ASN A 238 11.62 -22.98 -17.53
N PRO A 239 12.69 -23.78 -17.43
CA PRO A 239 13.30 -24.09 -16.14
C PRO A 239 13.84 -22.82 -15.47
N GLY A 240 13.67 -22.73 -14.15
CA GLY A 240 14.02 -21.53 -13.38
C GLY A 240 13.04 -20.36 -13.51
N ALA A 241 11.89 -20.56 -14.17
CA ALA A 241 10.85 -19.54 -14.23
C ALA A 241 10.33 -19.17 -12.84
N THR A 242 9.92 -17.92 -12.70
CA THR A 242 9.50 -17.31 -11.43
C THR A 242 8.15 -16.65 -11.61
N LEU A 243 7.22 -16.93 -10.69
CA LEU A 243 5.87 -16.36 -10.70
C LEU A 243 5.87 -15.07 -9.87
N VAL A 244 5.33 -13.99 -10.41
CA VAL A 244 5.38 -12.65 -9.82
C VAL A 244 3.99 -12.02 -9.83
N LEU A 245 3.52 -11.55 -8.68
CA LEU A 245 2.31 -10.73 -8.53
C LEU A 245 2.71 -9.24 -8.53
N GLN A 246 2.16 -8.47 -9.44
CA GLN A 246 2.53 -7.08 -9.69
C GLN A 246 1.53 -6.10 -9.06
N ASP A 247 1.92 -4.84 -8.87
CA ASP A 247 1.07 -3.78 -8.32
C ASP A 247 -0.11 -3.42 -9.22
N ASP A 248 -0.01 -3.73 -10.51
CA ASP A 248 -1.14 -3.60 -11.44
C ASP A 248 -2.13 -4.76 -11.32
N GLY A 249 -1.89 -5.73 -10.42
CA GLY A 249 -2.76 -6.88 -10.22
C GLY A 249 -2.62 -7.97 -11.27
N ASP A 250 -1.61 -7.95 -12.13
CA ASP A 250 -1.28 -9.10 -12.98
C ASP A 250 -0.38 -10.10 -12.25
N LEU A 251 -0.68 -11.39 -12.45
CA LEU A 251 0.15 -12.49 -11.96
C LEU A 251 0.87 -13.10 -13.16
N VAL A 252 2.17 -12.88 -13.24
CA VAL A 252 2.99 -13.16 -14.43
C VAL A 252 4.05 -14.21 -14.12
N LEU A 253 4.20 -15.19 -15.00
CA LEU A 253 5.33 -16.11 -14.98
C LEU A 253 6.42 -15.58 -15.91
N TYR A 254 7.58 -15.25 -15.37
CA TYR A 254 8.75 -14.82 -16.11
C TYR A 254 9.74 -15.97 -16.29
N ASP A 255 10.34 -16.08 -17.48
CA ASP A 255 11.50 -16.94 -17.68
C ASP A 255 12.78 -16.34 -17.07
N VAL A 256 13.88 -17.09 -17.12
CA VAL A 256 15.18 -16.67 -16.57
C VAL A 256 15.81 -15.47 -17.30
N ALA A 257 15.32 -15.12 -18.49
CA ALA A 257 15.74 -13.94 -19.23
C ALA A 257 14.86 -12.71 -18.90
N GLY A 258 13.84 -12.87 -18.04
CA GLY A 258 12.89 -11.82 -17.68
C GLY A 258 11.77 -11.62 -18.71
N ALA A 259 11.57 -12.54 -19.64
CA ALA A 259 10.46 -12.46 -20.59
C ALA A 259 9.19 -13.11 -20.02
N PRO A 260 8.01 -12.49 -20.18
CA PRO A 260 6.75 -13.08 -19.70
C PRO A 260 6.36 -14.27 -20.58
N VAL A 261 6.13 -15.43 -19.96
CA VAL A 261 5.72 -16.67 -20.64
C VAL A 261 4.26 -17.06 -20.34
N TRP A 262 3.66 -16.49 -19.30
CA TRP A 262 2.24 -16.61 -18.97
C TRP A 262 1.79 -15.45 -18.08
N SER A 263 0.51 -15.08 -18.14
CA SER A 263 -0.09 -14.01 -17.34
C SER A 263 -1.57 -14.33 -17.09
N THR A 264 -2.14 -13.86 -15.97
CA THR A 264 -3.57 -13.93 -15.68
C THR A 264 -4.39 -12.92 -16.49
N GLY A 265 -3.76 -11.85 -16.98
CA GLY A 265 -4.40 -10.78 -17.75
C GLY A 265 -5.29 -9.90 -16.89
N THR A 266 -5.00 -9.82 -15.59
CA THR A 266 -5.84 -9.15 -14.58
C THR A 266 -5.45 -7.70 -14.29
N VAL A 267 -4.53 -7.16 -15.10
CA VAL A 267 -4.06 -5.76 -15.04
C VAL A 267 -5.22 -4.80 -14.76
N LEU A 268 -5.09 -4.00 -13.71
CA LEU A 268 -5.81 -2.77 -13.43
C LEU A 268 -4.98 -1.60 -13.96
N GLY A 269 -5.61 -0.71 -14.69
CA GLY A 269 -4.94 0.51 -15.15
C GLY A 269 -4.68 1.48 -13.99
N PRO A 270 -3.78 2.45 -14.14
CA PRO A 270 -3.63 3.50 -13.15
C PRO A 270 -4.95 4.25 -12.95
N PRO A 271 -5.22 4.79 -11.74
CA PRO A 271 -6.46 5.53 -11.46
C PRO A 271 -6.44 6.93 -12.04
N SER A 272 -5.32 7.39 -12.58
CA SER A 272 -5.24 8.72 -13.17
C SER A 272 -4.34 8.77 -14.40
N LEU A 273 -4.62 9.76 -15.25
CA LEU A 273 -3.82 10.12 -16.40
C LEU A 273 -3.41 11.59 -16.26
N ALA A 274 -2.12 11.80 -15.99
CA ALA A 274 -1.53 13.13 -15.92
C ALA A 274 -1.22 13.70 -17.31
N ALA A 275 -1.09 15.03 -17.39
CA ALA A 275 -0.69 15.70 -18.63
C ALA A 275 0.70 15.21 -19.10
N GLY A 276 0.82 14.94 -20.41
CA GLY A 276 2.07 14.50 -21.03
C GLY A 276 2.30 12.99 -21.06
N THR A 277 1.46 12.19 -20.40
CA THR A 277 1.51 10.72 -20.46
C THR A 277 0.31 10.20 -21.25
N PRO A 278 0.43 9.89 -22.54
CA PRO A 278 -0.70 9.39 -23.32
C PRO A 278 -1.06 7.94 -22.95
N LEU A 279 -2.37 7.66 -22.92
CA LEU A 279 -2.92 6.32 -22.89
C LEU A 279 -3.10 5.83 -24.34
N GLU A 280 -2.33 4.83 -24.74
CA GLU A 280 -2.38 4.24 -26.08
C GLU A 280 -3.56 3.27 -26.26
N VAL A 281 -3.97 3.02 -27.50
CA VAL A 281 -5.02 2.03 -27.81
C VAL A 281 -4.70 0.66 -27.22
N GLY A 282 -5.72 0.03 -26.64
CA GLY A 282 -5.63 -1.26 -25.93
C GLY A 282 -5.13 -1.14 -24.50
N ARG A 283 -4.87 0.09 -24.02
CA ARG A 283 -4.62 0.37 -22.60
C ARG A 283 -5.87 0.92 -21.94
N GLN A 284 -5.85 0.91 -20.61
CA GLN A 284 -6.97 1.33 -19.78
C GLN A 284 -6.51 2.13 -18.57
N LEU A 285 -7.45 2.89 -18.00
CA LEU A 285 -7.41 3.36 -16.62
C LEU A 285 -8.41 2.53 -15.80
N SER A 286 -8.21 2.44 -14.49
CA SER A 286 -9.14 1.73 -13.60
C SER A 286 -9.28 2.46 -12.27
N SER A 287 -10.47 2.48 -11.70
CA SER A 287 -10.67 2.97 -10.33
C SER A 287 -9.82 2.15 -9.34
N PRO A 288 -9.51 2.71 -8.15
CA PRO A 288 -8.72 2.00 -7.14
C PRO A 288 -9.31 0.65 -6.73
N ASP A 289 -10.62 0.50 -6.74
CA ASP A 289 -11.33 -0.77 -6.48
C ASP A 289 -11.37 -1.69 -7.71
N GLY A 290 -10.97 -1.24 -8.90
CA GLY A 290 -10.96 -1.99 -10.15
C GLY A 290 -12.33 -2.24 -10.80
N HIS A 291 -13.42 -1.67 -10.28
CA HIS A 291 -14.77 -1.86 -10.84
C HIS A 291 -15.03 -0.97 -12.05
N LEU A 292 -14.61 0.29 -11.99
CA LEU A 292 -14.73 1.26 -13.07
C LEU A 292 -13.49 1.21 -13.96
N ARG A 293 -13.70 1.10 -15.28
CA ARG A 293 -12.62 1.02 -16.27
C ARG A 293 -12.89 1.96 -17.43
N LEU A 294 -11.90 2.79 -17.78
CA LEU A 294 -11.89 3.57 -19.02
C LEU A 294 -10.91 2.93 -19.99
N GLU A 295 -11.41 2.41 -21.11
CA GLU A 295 -10.61 1.78 -22.16
C GLU A 295 -10.59 2.64 -23.42
N LEU A 296 -9.40 2.76 -24.03
CA LEU A 296 -9.25 3.31 -25.37
C LEU A 296 -9.17 2.17 -26.40
N GLY A 297 -10.24 1.94 -27.14
CA GLY A 297 -10.27 1.04 -28.29
C GLY A 297 -10.00 1.79 -29.61
N ALA A 298 -9.82 1.04 -30.70
CA ALA A 298 -9.63 1.59 -32.05
C ALA A 298 -10.86 2.41 -32.54
N ASP A 299 -12.03 2.16 -31.96
CA ASP A 299 -13.29 2.81 -32.29
C ASP A 299 -13.68 3.93 -31.31
N GLY A 300 -12.90 4.16 -30.24
CA GLY A 300 -13.13 5.25 -29.28
C GLY A 300 -12.99 4.85 -27.81
N LEU A 301 -13.55 5.68 -26.94
CA LEU A 301 -13.51 5.50 -25.48
C LEU A 301 -14.74 4.73 -24.99
N THR A 302 -14.51 3.80 -24.06
CA THR A 302 -15.59 3.12 -23.32
C THR A 302 -15.29 3.18 -21.83
N LEU A 303 -16.23 3.73 -21.06
CA LEU A 303 -16.26 3.65 -19.61
C LEU A 303 -17.22 2.53 -19.21
N SER A 304 -16.76 1.55 -18.45
CA SER A 304 -17.57 0.42 -17.97
C SER A 304 -17.41 0.20 -16.47
N TYR A 305 -18.48 -0.26 -15.83
CA TYR A 305 -18.51 -0.70 -14.43
C TYR A 305 -18.87 -2.18 -14.41
N ASP A 306 -17.96 -3.04 -13.95
CA ASP A 306 -18.10 -4.51 -13.98
C ASP A 306 -18.56 -5.07 -15.34
N GLY A 307 -17.97 -4.53 -16.41
CA GLY A 307 -18.27 -4.91 -17.79
C GLY A 307 -19.55 -4.29 -18.36
N SER A 308 -20.39 -3.64 -17.55
CA SER A 308 -21.54 -2.87 -18.02
C SER A 308 -21.10 -1.50 -18.51
N VAL A 309 -21.44 -1.14 -19.75
CA VAL A 309 -21.06 0.16 -20.32
C VAL A 309 -21.84 1.29 -19.63
N VAL A 310 -21.11 2.18 -18.96
CA VAL A 310 -21.61 3.39 -18.30
C VAL A 310 -21.70 4.55 -19.30
N TRP A 311 -20.66 4.72 -20.11
CA TRP A 311 -20.55 5.80 -21.09
C TRP A 311 -19.62 5.41 -22.23
N SER A 312 -19.81 6.00 -23.41
CA SER A 312 -18.89 5.85 -24.52
C SER A 312 -18.78 7.11 -25.37
N ALA A 313 -17.62 7.31 -25.97
CA ALA A 313 -17.40 8.29 -27.03
C ALA A 313 -16.83 7.59 -28.25
N PRO A 314 -17.62 7.41 -29.33
CA PRO A 314 -17.12 6.88 -30.59
C PRO A 314 -16.12 7.85 -31.22
N VAL A 315 -14.90 7.36 -31.43
CA VAL A 315 -13.79 8.08 -32.09
C VAL A 315 -13.06 7.11 -33.03
N PRO A 316 -13.65 6.79 -34.20
CA PRO A 316 -13.03 5.85 -35.14
C PRO A 316 -11.64 6.30 -35.58
N GLY A 317 -10.67 5.38 -35.51
CA GLY A 317 -9.27 5.67 -35.84
C GLY A 317 -8.49 6.29 -34.70
N ALA A 318 -9.00 6.21 -33.46
CA ALA A 318 -8.26 6.57 -32.27
C ALA A 318 -6.93 5.79 -32.18
N ALA A 319 -5.90 6.45 -31.66
CA ALA A 319 -4.58 5.89 -31.40
C ALA A 319 -4.12 6.19 -29.97
N ALA A 320 -4.35 7.41 -29.47
CA ALA A 320 -3.97 7.79 -28.11
C ALA A 320 -4.96 8.78 -27.47
N LEU A 321 -5.17 8.65 -26.17
CA LEU A 321 -5.89 9.58 -25.28
C LEU A 321 -4.85 10.33 -24.43
N ALA A 322 -4.95 11.64 -24.31
CA ALA A 322 -4.07 12.41 -23.44
C ALA A 322 -4.78 13.60 -22.80
N VAL A 323 -4.36 13.95 -21.58
CA VAL A 323 -4.58 15.30 -21.06
C VAL A 323 -3.52 16.22 -21.67
N ARG A 324 -3.98 17.27 -22.35
CA ARG A 324 -3.13 18.24 -23.05
C ARG A 324 -2.55 19.26 -22.06
N ASP A 325 -1.55 20.02 -22.50
CA ASP A 325 -0.93 21.08 -21.70
C ASP A 325 -1.93 22.16 -21.23
N ASP A 326 -3.00 22.38 -22.00
CA ASP A 326 -4.09 23.29 -21.64
C ASP A 326 -5.10 22.69 -20.65
N GLY A 327 -4.92 21.44 -20.22
CA GLY A 327 -5.79 20.72 -19.29
C GLY A 327 -7.01 20.06 -19.92
N THR A 328 -7.23 20.19 -21.23
CA THR A 328 -8.31 19.49 -21.92
C THR A 328 -7.92 18.04 -22.23
N VAL A 329 -8.89 17.15 -22.23
CA VAL A 329 -8.68 15.75 -22.66
C VAL A 329 -8.87 15.69 -24.16
N ALA A 330 -8.01 14.96 -24.87
CA ALA A 330 -8.13 14.76 -26.30
C ALA A 330 -7.79 13.32 -26.71
N VAL A 331 -8.52 12.84 -27.72
CA VAL A 331 -8.17 11.61 -28.44
C VAL A 331 -7.56 12.00 -29.78
N THR A 332 -6.45 11.38 -30.12
CA THR A 332 -5.70 11.61 -31.36
C THR A 332 -5.63 10.36 -32.21
N GLY A 333 -5.54 10.53 -33.53
CA GLY A 333 -5.26 9.47 -34.49
C GLY A 333 -3.76 9.19 -34.62
N ALA A 334 -3.39 8.14 -35.35
CA ALA A 334 -1.99 7.73 -35.54
C ALA A 334 -1.12 8.77 -36.27
N ASP A 335 -1.76 9.71 -36.98
CA ASP A 335 -1.13 10.87 -37.63
C ASP A 335 -0.99 12.09 -36.71
N GLY A 336 -1.42 11.99 -35.45
CA GLY A 336 -1.44 13.06 -34.46
C GLY A 336 -2.62 14.02 -34.61
N ALA A 337 -3.56 13.78 -35.52
CA ALA A 337 -4.75 14.62 -35.66
C ALA A 337 -5.65 14.48 -34.41
N VAL A 338 -6.14 15.59 -33.87
CA VAL A 338 -7.12 15.58 -32.78
C VAL A 338 -8.48 15.16 -33.35
N LEU A 339 -8.99 14.02 -32.91
CA LEU A 339 -10.24 13.43 -33.37
C LEU A 339 -11.41 13.75 -32.42
N TRP A 340 -11.12 13.94 -31.13
CA TRP A 340 -12.12 14.28 -30.10
C TRP A 340 -11.48 15.07 -28.97
N THR A 341 -12.27 15.89 -28.27
CA THR A 341 -11.83 16.62 -27.07
C THR A 341 -12.97 16.79 -26.06
N SER A 342 -12.65 16.92 -24.77
CA SER A 342 -13.61 17.00 -23.66
C SER A 342 -14.49 18.27 -23.63
N LEU A 343 -14.24 19.27 -24.50
CA LEU A 343 -14.97 20.55 -24.52
C LEU A 343 -15.04 21.28 -23.16
N THR A 344 -14.11 20.96 -22.25
CA THR A 344 -13.97 21.58 -20.94
C THR A 344 -13.20 22.90 -21.02
N GLU A 345 -13.33 23.74 -20.00
CA GLU A 345 -12.53 24.95 -19.89
C GLU A 345 -11.04 24.62 -19.73
N ALA A 346 -10.17 25.39 -20.39
CA ALA A 346 -8.73 25.21 -20.29
C ALA A 346 -8.24 25.45 -18.85
N SER A 347 -7.62 24.43 -18.28
CA SER A 347 -7.14 24.40 -16.90
C SER A 347 -5.79 23.66 -16.84
N PRO A 348 -4.67 24.33 -17.18
CA PRO A 348 -3.35 23.70 -17.20
C PRO A 348 -3.02 22.94 -15.91
N GLY A 349 -2.49 21.74 -16.06
CA GLY A 349 -2.22 20.83 -14.94
C GLY A 349 -3.44 20.09 -14.40
N ALA A 350 -4.55 20.05 -15.15
CA ALA A 350 -5.66 19.15 -14.85
C ALA A 350 -5.24 17.67 -15.00
N THR A 351 -5.95 16.80 -14.29
CA THR A 351 -5.75 15.34 -14.28
C THR A 351 -7.08 14.66 -14.56
N LEU A 352 -7.06 13.63 -15.42
CA LEU A 352 -8.21 12.74 -15.63
C LEU A 352 -8.10 11.59 -14.61
N GLU A 353 -9.12 11.37 -13.80
CA GLU A 353 -9.10 10.48 -12.63
C GLU A 353 -10.32 9.55 -12.65
N LEU A 354 -10.13 8.29 -12.29
CA LEU A 354 -11.20 7.35 -11.98
C LEU A 354 -11.25 7.18 -10.46
N GLU A 355 -12.38 7.54 -9.89
CA GLU A 355 -12.78 7.19 -8.52
C GLU A 355 -13.77 6.01 -8.60
N GLU A 356 -14.08 5.37 -7.46
CA GLU A 356 -14.95 4.19 -7.37
C GLU A 356 -16.32 4.39 -8.07
N GLY A 357 -16.86 5.61 -8.01
CA GLY A 357 -18.17 5.94 -8.56
C GLY A 357 -18.19 6.87 -9.78
N ALA A 358 -17.04 7.33 -10.29
CA ALA A 358 -17.02 8.31 -11.37
C ALA A 358 -15.70 8.42 -12.13
N LEU A 359 -15.79 8.87 -13.39
CA LEU A 359 -14.69 9.45 -14.15
C LEU A 359 -14.72 10.98 -13.99
N LEU A 360 -13.61 11.60 -13.60
CA LEU A 360 -13.52 13.04 -13.35
C LEU A 360 -12.35 13.67 -14.09
N LEU A 361 -12.52 14.92 -14.54
CA LEU A 361 -11.42 15.80 -14.89
C LEU A 361 -11.29 16.85 -13.79
N ARG A 362 -10.18 16.83 -13.05
CA ARG A 362 -9.95 17.70 -11.89
C ARG A 362 -8.85 18.70 -12.20
N ALA A 363 -9.07 19.98 -11.90
CA ALA A 363 -8.03 21.00 -11.99
C ALA A 363 -6.98 20.81 -10.89
N SER A 364 -5.78 21.38 -11.07
CA SER A 364 -4.71 21.38 -10.05
C SER A 364 -5.10 22.05 -8.71
N THR A 365 -6.18 22.84 -8.69
CA THR A 365 -6.76 23.43 -7.47
C THR A 365 -7.70 22.48 -6.72
N GLY A 366 -8.00 21.31 -7.27
CA GLY A 366 -8.99 20.35 -6.78
C GLY A 366 -10.41 20.56 -7.34
N GLN A 367 -10.65 21.65 -8.09
CA GLN A 367 -11.95 21.94 -8.70
C GLN A 367 -12.30 20.89 -9.76
N GLU A 368 -13.52 20.34 -9.71
CA GLU A 368 -14.06 19.46 -10.73
C GLU A 368 -14.46 20.25 -11.98
N LEU A 369 -13.90 19.89 -13.13
CA LEU A 369 -14.16 20.50 -14.43
C LEU A 369 -15.16 19.71 -15.25
N TRP A 370 -15.16 18.38 -15.08
CA TRP A 370 -16.05 17.46 -15.77
C TRP A 370 -16.18 16.16 -14.99
N ARG A 371 -17.33 15.49 -15.13
CA ARG A 371 -17.67 14.28 -14.40
C ARG A 371 -18.62 13.40 -15.22
N ILE A 372 -18.40 12.09 -15.15
CA ILE A 372 -19.35 11.06 -15.57
C ILE A 372 -19.55 10.12 -14.38
N ASP A 373 -20.76 10.13 -13.82
CA ASP A 373 -21.15 9.25 -12.73
C ASP A 373 -21.49 7.84 -13.22
N VAL A 374 -21.17 6.84 -12.39
CA VAL A 374 -21.71 5.50 -12.51
C VAL A 374 -23.18 5.52 -12.07
N PRO A 375 -24.12 4.99 -12.90
CA PRO A 375 -25.52 4.88 -12.52
C PRO A 375 -25.70 4.15 -11.20
N ALA A 376 -26.56 4.69 -10.33
CA ALA A 376 -26.80 4.14 -9.01
C ALA A 376 -27.28 2.69 -9.04
N GLU A 377 -27.91 2.24 -10.14
CA GLU A 377 -28.36 0.86 -10.32
C GLU A 377 -27.22 -0.13 -10.57
N LEU A 378 -26.04 0.34 -11.02
CA LEU A 378 -24.85 -0.50 -11.19
C LEU A 378 -24.03 -0.56 -9.90
N THR A 379 -24.08 0.48 -9.07
CA THR A 379 -23.43 0.52 -7.75
C THR A 379 -24.36 0.06 -6.63
N ALA A 380 -25.67 -0.08 -6.89
CA ALA A 380 -26.61 -0.65 -5.94
C ALA A 380 -26.22 -2.11 -5.74
N ALA A 381 -25.56 -2.37 -4.61
CA ALA A 381 -25.22 -3.70 -4.16
C ALA A 381 -26.40 -4.65 -4.42
N THR A 382 -26.07 -5.80 -4.99
CA THR A 382 -26.99 -6.95 -5.07
C THR A 382 -27.65 -7.08 -3.70
N GLU A 383 -28.99 -7.21 -3.62
CA GLU A 383 -29.75 -7.21 -2.36
C GLU A 383 -28.92 -7.75 -1.19
N VAL A 384 -28.58 -6.87 -0.24
CA VAL A 384 -27.71 -7.23 0.88
C VAL A 384 -28.28 -8.48 1.53
N ALA A 385 -27.48 -9.54 1.60
CA ALA A 385 -27.92 -10.83 2.10
C ALA A 385 -28.61 -10.65 3.46
N THR A 386 -29.89 -11.05 3.53
CA THR A 386 -30.64 -10.93 4.78
C THR A 386 -30.30 -12.04 5.77
N ASP A 387 -29.74 -13.14 5.28
CA ASP A 387 -29.22 -14.25 6.06
C ASP A 387 -27.68 -14.19 6.11
N CYS A 388 -27.10 -14.39 7.29
CA CYS A 388 -25.64 -14.36 7.44
C CYS A 388 -24.97 -15.59 6.80
N ASP A 389 -25.68 -16.70 6.62
CA ASP A 389 -25.16 -17.91 5.98
C ASP A 389 -24.86 -17.69 4.49
N ASP A 390 -25.51 -16.71 3.86
CA ASP A 390 -25.32 -16.37 2.45
C ASP A 390 -24.07 -15.50 2.20
N VAL A 391 -23.49 -14.92 3.27
CA VAL A 391 -22.31 -14.05 3.19
C VAL A 391 -21.02 -14.88 3.18
N THR A 392 -20.72 -15.41 1.99
CA THR A 392 -19.61 -16.36 1.81
C THR A 392 -18.27 -15.72 1.43
N LYS A 393 -18.24 -14.40 1.17
CA LYS A 393 -17.07 -13.65 0.70
C LYS A 393 -16.92 -12.33 1.47
N PRO A 394 -15.71 -11.72 1.48
CA PRO A 394 -15.54 -10.35 1.94
C PRO A 394 -16.55 -9.39 1.31
N VAL A 395 -16.90 -8.35 2.07
CA VAL A 395 -17.83 -7.30 1.64
C VAL A 395 -17.16 -5.93 1.75
N PRO A 396 -17.43 -4.99 0.83
CA PRO A 396 -16.94 -3.61 0.94
C PRO A 396 -17.58 -2.87 2.11
N GLU A 397 -16.99 -1.75 2.54
CA GLU A 397 -17.55 -0.94 3.63
C GLU A 397 -18.98 -0.48 3.35
N SER A 398 -19.29 -0.21 2.08
CA SER A 398 -20.62 0.22 1.62
C SER A 398 -21.74 -0.78 1.91
N ASP A 399 -21.38 -2.05 2.06
CA ASP A 399 -22.32 -3.16 2.30
C ASP A 399 -22.44 -3.47 3.79
N THR A 400 -21.83 -2.64 4.64
CA THR A 400 -21.88 -2.75 6.10
C THR A 400 -22.71 -1.63 6.72
N VAL A 401 -23.10 -1.82 7.97
CA VAL A 401 -23.79 -0.81 8.78
C VAL A 401 -23.08 -0.63 10.11
N VAL A 402 -23.22 0.56 10.68
CA VAL A 402 -22.79 0.86 12.05
C VAL A 402 -23.99 0.66 12.96
N THR A 403 -23.88 -0.21 13.96
CA THR A 403 -24.95 -0.48 14.93
C THR A 403 -25.22 0.75 15.82
N GLY A 404 -26.32 0.72 16.59
CA GLY A 404 -26.65 1.78 17.54
C GLY A 404 -25.58 2.01 18.61
N LEU A 405 -24.70 1.03 18.83
CA LEU A 405 -23.58 1.08 19.76
C LEU A 405 -22.21 1.29 19.12
N GLY A 406 -22.16 1.61 17.83
CA GLY A 406 -20.95 2.08 17.14
C GLY A 406 -20.03 1.00 16.61
N VAL A 407 -20.52 -0.25 16.47
CA VAL A 407 -19.75 -1.35 15.87
C VAL A 407 -20.15 -1.49 14.41
N ARG A 408 -19.18 -1.58 13.50
CA ARG A 408 -19.46 -1.82 12.09
C ARG A 408 -19.55 -3.32 11.82
N VAL A 409 -20.63 -3.80 11.22
CA VAL A 409 -20.86 -5.22 10.88
C VAL A 409 -21.70 -5.34 9.61
N HIS A 410 -21.84 -6.55 9.07
CA HIS A 410 -22.81 -6.81 8.01
C HIS A 410 -24.24 -6.63 8.53
N PRO A 411 -25.19 -6.11 7.73
CA PRO A 411 -26.56 -5.84 8.18
C PRO A 411 -27.30 -7.03 8.80
N CYS A 412 -27.02 -8.25 8.34
CA CYS A 412 -27.62 -9.47 8.90
C CYS A 412 -27.31 -9.67 10.40
N LEU A 413 -26.18 -9.15 10.91
CA LEU A 413 -25.71 -9.33 12.30
C LEU A 413 -26.05 -8.14 13.21
N ALA A 414 -26.40 -6.99 12.62
CA ALA A 414 -26.49 -5.71 13.34
C ALA A 414 -27.51 -5.72 14.49
N ASP A 415 -28.74 -6.18 14.23
CA ASP A 415 -29.82 -6.19 15.23
C ASP A 415 -29.53 -7.16 16.38
N ALA A 416 -28.94 -8.34 16.07
CA ALA A 416 -28.56 -9.33 17.06
C ALA A 416 -27.45 -8.81 17.99
N LEU A 417 -26.46 -8.09 17.43
CA LEU A 417 -25.39 -7.48 18.20
C LEU A 417 -25.89 -6.38 19.14
N ASP A 418 -26.76 -5.49 18.68
CA ASP A 418 -27.34 -4.44 19.53
C ASP A 418 -28.16 -5.04 20.67
N ALA A 419 -28.92 -6.12 20.41
CA ALA A 419 -29.67 -6.84 21.44
C ALA A 419 -28.74 -7.50 22.46
N LEU A 420 -27.68 -8.18 22.02
CA LEU A 420 -26.68 -8.82 22.88
C LEU A 420 -26.00 -7.80 23.81
N MET A 421 -25.48 -6.71 23.25
CA MET A 421 -24.76 -5.70 24.03
C MET A 421 -25.70 -4.94 24.98
N THR A 422 -26.98 -4.78 24.62
CA THR A 422 -28.01 -4.22 25.50
C THR A 422 -28.30 -5.16 26.67
N ALA A 423 -28.44 -6.47 26.42
CA ALA A 423 -28.64 -7.47 27.46
C ALA A 423 -27.44 -7.55 28.40
N ALA A 424 -26.22 -7.58 27.86
CA ALA A 424 -24.98 -7.58 28.64
C ALA A 424 -24.91 -6.37 29.60
N ARG A 425 -25.24 -5.17 29.11
CA ARG A 425 -25.29 -3.97 29.94
C ARG A 425 -26.35 -4.01 31.03
N ALA A 426 -27.52 -4.60 30.76
CA ALA A 426 -28.55 -4.79 31.76
C ALA A 426 -28.08 -5.68 32.93
N ASP A 427 -27.20 -6.63 32.62
CA ASP A 427 -26.55 -7.51 33.60
C ASP A 427 -25.24 -6.92 34.19
N GLY A 428 -24.92 -5.68 33.87
CA GLY A 428 -23.76 -4.97 34.40
C GLY A 428 -22.43 -5.29 33.69
N ILE A 429 -22.47 -5.90 32.52
CA ILE A 429 -21.31 -6.15 31.66
C ILE A 429 -21.25 -5.07 30.56
N ASP A 430 -20.27 -4.18 30.65
CA ASP A 430 -20.06 -3.14 29.62
C ASP A 430 -19.14 -3.67 28.52
N LEU A 431 -19.75 -4.22 27.48
CA LEU A 431 -19.07 -4.71 26.28
C LEU A 431 -18.83 -3.58 25.28
N HIS A 432 -17.67 -3.63 24.66
CA HIS A 432 -17.36 -2.95 23.40
C HIS A 432 -16.85 -3.98 22.40
N ALA A 433 -16.92 -3.70 21.10
CA ALA A 433 -16.43 -4.63 20.09
C ALA A 433 -15.84 -3.91 18.87
N TRP A 434 -14.96 -4.61 18.18
CA TRP A 434 -14.53 -4.28 16.83
C TRP A 434 -15.07 -5.33 15.87
N GLY A 435 -15.76 -4.89 14.82
CA GLY A 435 -16.41 -5.78 13.87
C GLY A 435 -15.67 -5.85 12.54
N TRP A 436 -16.30 -5.38 11.47
CA TRP A 436 -15.80 -5.43 10.11
C TRP A 436 -14.40 -4.80 9.94
N ARG A 437 -13.58 -5.44 9.12
CA ARG A 437 -12.26 -5.00 8.69
C ARG A 437 -12.19 -5.09 7.17
N SER A 438 -11.67 -4.09 6.48
CA SER A 438 -11.50 -4.18 5.02
C SER A 438 -10.49 -5.25 4.64
N SER A 439 -10.57 -5.78 3.42
CA SER A 439 -9.57 -6.76 2.96
C SER A 439 -8.17 -6.18 2.88
N SER A 440 -8.02 -4.90 2.51
CA SER A 440 -6.73 -4.21 2.59
C SER A 440 -6.15 -4.22 4.02
N GLN A 441 -7.00 -3.99 5.03
CA GLN A 441 -6.60 -4.09 6.43
C GLN A 441 -6.27 -5.53 6.85
N GLN A 442 -6.97 -6.55 6.32
CA GLN A 442 -6.65 -7.96 6.56
C GLN A 442 -5.29 -8.36 5.97
N ILE A 443 -5.01 -7.90 4.74
CA ILE A 443 -3.74 -8.13 4.05
C ILE A 443 -2.60 -7.53 4.88
N ALA A 444 -2.74 -6.26 5.28
CA ALA A 444 -1.77 -5.59 6.13
C ALA A 444 -1.55 -6.30 7.46
N LEU A 445 -2.63 -6.78 8.11
CA LEU A 445 -2.54 -7.49 9.37
C LEU A 445 -1.84 -8.85 9.23
N ARG A 446 -2.14 -9.60 8.16
CA ARG A 446 -1.51 -10.89 7.91
C ARG A 446 -0.03 -10.72 7.58
N ALA A 447 0.33 -9.71 6.77
CA ALA A 447 1.72 -9.37 6.51
C ALA A 447 2.48 -9.04 7.80
N ALA A 448 1.87 -8.27 8.71
CA ALA A 448 2.50 -7.90 9.97
C ALA A 448 2.67 -9.09 10.95
N ASN A 449 1.77 -10.07 10.90
CA ASN A 449 1.71 -11.12 11.90
C ASN A 449 2.29 -12.46 11.43
N CYS A 450 2.46 -12.67 10.13
CA CYS A 450 2.75 -13.99 9.57
C CYS A 450 4.06 -14.04 8.80
N SER A 451 4.86 -15.08 9.03
CA SER A 451 6.13 -15.31 8.32
C SER A 451 6.34 -16.79 8.00
N PRO A 452 7.00 -17.15 6.89
CA PRO A 452 7.41 -18.52 6.61
C PRO A 452 8.30 -19.08 7.73
N THR A 453 8.17 -20.36 8.04
CA THR A 453 9.04 -21.00 9.03
C THR A 453 10.42 -21.31 8.45
N GLU A 454 11.48 -21.16 9.24
CA GLU A 454 12.85 -21.52 8.81
C GLU A 454 13.01 -23.01 8.47
N ALA A 455 12.18 -23.87 9.08
CA ALA A 455 12.23 -25.31 8.86
C ALA A 455 11.60 -25.73 7.52
N ASP A 456 10.59 -24.99 7.08
CA ASP A 456 9.89 -25.19 5.82
C ASP A 456 9.29 -23.85 5.36
N PRO A 457 9.88 -23.23 4.32
CA PRO A 457 9.38 -21.97 3.77
C PRO A 457 7.96 -22.06 3.18
N SER A 458 7.40 -23.27 3.01
CA SER A 458 6.01 -23.48 2.61
C SER A 458 5.01 -23.52 3.79
N VAL A 459 5.48 -23.30 5.02
CA VAL A 459 4.63 -23.22 6.21
C VAL A 459 4.65 -21.79 6.73
N VAL A 460 3.51 -21.10 6.69
CA VAL A 460 3.36 -19.74 7.24
C VAL A 460 2.89 -19.80 8.70
N ALA A 461 3.71 -19.26 9.62
CA ALA A 461 3.37 -19.15 11.03
C ALA A 461 2.95 -17.71 11.37
N CYS A 462 1.79 -17.56 12.01
CA CYS A 462 1.24 -16.27 12.40
C CYS A 462 1.30 -16.05 13.92
N ARG A 463 1.74 -14.87 14.37
CA ARG A 463 1.71 -14.42 15.77
C ARG A 463 1.30 -12.93 15.87
N PRO A 464 0.10 -12.62 16.37
CA PRO A 464 -0.99 -13.56 16.72
C PRO A 464 -1.50 -14.33 15.51
N GLN A 465 -2.26 -15.40 15.77
CA GLN A 465 -2.94 -16.12 14.69
C GLN A 465 -3.78 -15.13 13.90
N THR A 466 -3.61 -15.14 12.58
CA THR A 466 -4.30 -14.21 11.69
C THR A 466 -4.85 -15.03 10.54
N ALA A 467 -6.08 -14.77 10.11
CA ALA A 467 -6.69 -15.49 9.00
C ALA A 467 -6.06 -15.08 7.65
N PRO A 468 -6.04 -15.96 6.65
CA PRO A 468 -5.75 -15.60 5.26
C PRO A 468 -6.68 -14.49 4.74
N PRO A 469 -6.23 -13.58 3.86
CA PRO A 469 -7.11 -12.54 3.31
C PRO A 469 -8.16 -13.16 2.40
N GLY A 470 -9.42 -12.78 2.55
CA GLY A 470 -10.55 -13.45 1.88
C GLY A 470 -11.22 -14.53 2.72
N THR A 471 -10.61 -14.98 3.82
CA THR A 471 -11.18 -16.02 4.70
C THR A 471 -11.55 -15.51 6.09
N SER A 472 -11.16 -14.29 6.46
CA SER A 472 -11.51 -13.72 7.76
C SER A 472 -12.99 -13.38 7.82
N ARG A 473 -13.66 -13.75 8.92
CA ARG A 473 -15.05 -13.34 9.18
C ARG A 473 -15.16 -11.83 9.41
N HIS A 474 -14.08 -11.16 9.82
CA HIS A 474 -14.05 -9.70 9.90
C HIS A 474 -14.19 -9.05 8.52
N GLU A 475 -13.61 -9.63 7.47
CA GLU A 475 -13.75 -9.12 6.10
C GLU A 475 -15.17 -9.24 5.56
N ARG A 476 -15.97 -10.14 6.15
CA ARG A 476 -17.38 -10.35 5.82
C ARG A 476 -18.32 -9.55 6.71
N GLY A 477 -17.80 -8.90 7.76
CA GLY A 477 -18.60 -8.22 8.78
C GLY A 477 -19.35 -9.16 9.71
N LEU A 478 -18.87 -10.41 9.86
CA LEU A 478 -19.51 -11.49 10.63
C LEU A 478 -18.71 -11.92 11.88
N ALA A 479 -17.63 -11.21 12.21
CA ALA A 479 -16.84 -11.44 13.42
C ALA A 479 -16.71 -10.18 14.28
N LEU A 480 -16.42 -10.41 15.56
CA LEU A 480 -16.37 -9.45 16.62
C LEU A 480 -15.21 -9.75 17.57
N ASP A 481 -14.34 -8.78 17.75
CA ASP A 481 -13.33 -8.78 18.81
C ASP A 481 -13.86 -7.95 19.99
N PHE A 482 -14.37 -8.62 21.02
CA PHE A 482 -14.92 -7.96 22.20
C PHE A 482 -13.81 -7.43 23.13
N THR A 483 -14.13 -6.32 23.80
CA THR A 483 -13.30 -5.71 24.83
C THR A 483 -14.16 -5.26 26.01
N THR A 484 -13.53 -5.14 27.19
CA THR A 484 -14.12 -4.50 28.37
C THR A 484 -13.08 -3.62 29.06
N GLY A 485 -13.46 -2.41 29.48
CA GLY A 485 -12.53 -1.47 30.10
C GLY A 485 -11.30 -1.13 29.23
N GLY A 486 -11.46 -1.17 27.91
CA GLY A 486 -10.39 -0.90 26.93
C GLY A 486 -9.38 -2.05 26.72
N SER A 487 -9.65 -3.25 27.23
CA SER A 487 -8.80 -4.43 27.03
C SER A 487 -9.59 -5.59 26.41
N VAL A 488 -8.94 -6.39 25.56
CA VAL A 488 -9.49 -7.64 25.03
C VAL A 488 -9.89 -8.61 26.15
N LEU A 489 -10.92 -9.41 25.90
CA LEU A 489 -11.41 -10.37 26.89
C LEU A 489 -10.35 -11.44 27.20
N ARG A 490 -10.39 -11.91 28.45
CA ARG A 490 -9.64 -13.08 28.92
C ARG A 490 -10.65 -14.15 29.35
N SER A 491 -10.26 -15.41 29.23
CA SER A 491 -11.13 -16.56 29.56
C SER A 491 -11.66 -16.58 31.01
N GLY A 492 -10.99 -15.88 31.94
CA GLY A 492 -11.44 -15.74 33.33
C GLY A 492 -12.26 -14.47 33.61
N SER A 493 -12.54 -13.64 32.60
CA SER A 493 -13.28 -12.39 32.80
C SER A 493 -14.79 -12.63 32.96
N ALA A 494 -15.47 -11.80 33.75
CA ALA A 494 -16.92 -11.86 33.90
C ALA A 494 -17.64 -11.69 32.55
N ALA A 495 -17.09 -10.85 31.68
CA ALA A 495 -17.60 -10.64 30.33
C ALA A 495 -17.49 -11.89 29.44
N PHE A 496 -16.36 -12.59 29.48
CA PHE A 496 -16.21 -13.86 28.77
C PHE A 496 -17.18 -14.93 29.31
N GLY A 497 -17.33 -15.02 30.63
CA GLY A 497 -18.30 -15.95 31.24
C GLY A 497 -19.73 -15.66 30.79
N TRP A 498 -20.12 -14.37 30.79
CA TRP A 498 -21.44 -13.95 30.33
C TRP A 498 -21.66 -14.29 28.84
N LEU A 499 -20.70 -13.96 27.96
CA LEU A 499 -20.79 -14.30 26.53
C LEU A 499 -20.85 -15.81 26.31
N SER A 500 -20.08 -16.60 27.05
CA SER A 500 -20.10 -18.08 26.96
C SER A 500 -21.47 -18.69 27.28
N GLU A 501 -22.28 -18.00 28.08
CA GLU A 501 -23.61 -18.45 28.44
C GLU A 501 -24.71 -17.95 27.49
N HIS A 502 -24.51 -16.80 26.84
CA HIS A 502 -25.60 -16.08 26.14
C HIS A 502 -25.37 -15.85 24.64
N ALA A 503 -24.12 -15.81 24.15
CA ALA A 503 -23.82 -15.38 22.78
C ALA A 503 -24.46 -16.27 21.70
N ALA A 504 -24.64 -17.57 21.97
CA ALA A 504 -25.28 -18.50 21.05
C ALA A 504 -26.74 -18.14 20.75
N ASP A 505 -27.47 -17.53 21.71
CA ASP A 505 -28.84 -17.07 21.50
C ASP A 505 -28.93 -15.90 20.49
N TYR A 506 -27.79 -15.26 20.22
CA TYR A 506 -27.63 -14.18 19.25
C TYR A 506 -26.84 -14.61 18.01
N GLY A 507 -26.63 -15.91 17.82
CA GLY A 507 -25.96 -16.46 16.64
C GLY A 507 -24.45 -16.24 16.62
N LEU A 508 -23.80 -16.15 17.78
CA LEU A 508 -22.34 -16.03 17.89
C LEU A 508 -21.73 -17.22 18.64
N GLU A 509 -20.60 -17.68 18.11
CA GLU A 509 -19.77 -18.74 18.66
C GLU A 509 -18.34 -18.22 18.88
N ASN A 510 -17.67 -18.70 19.94
CA ASN A 510 -16.30 -18.29 20.26
C ASN A 510 -15.29 -19.12 19.48
N LEU A 511 -14.23 -18.47 18.98
CA LEU A 511 -13.05 -19.17 18.45
C LEU A 511 -12.24 -19.79 19.62
N PRO A 512 -12.08 -21.12 19.67
CA PRO A 512 -11.32 -21.76 20.73
C PRO A 512 -9.86 -21.27 20.76
N GLY A 513 -9.46 -20.69 21.88
CA GLY A 513 -8.10 -20.16 22.08
C GLY A 513 -8.00 -18.63 22.04
N GLU A 514 -9.03 -17.95 21.53
CA GLU A 514 -9.12 -16.49 21.50
C GLU A 514 -10.39 -16.03 22.25
N PRO A 515 -10.32 -15.80 23.58
CA PRO A 515 -11.49 -15.43 24.38
C PRO A 515 -12.18 -14.13 23.96
N TRP A 516 -11.49 -13.29 23.19
CA TRP A 516 -12.02 -12.04 22.67
C TRP A 516 -12.75 -12.19 21.33
N HIS A 517 -12.50 -13.26 20.56
CA HIS A 517 -12.96 -13.39 19.19
C HIS A 517 -14.22 -14.24 19.09
N TRP A 518 -15.25 -13.70 18.45
CA TRP A 518 -16.55 -14.32 18.29
C TRP A 518 -17.08 -14.08 16.88
N SER A 519 -17.68 -15.08 16.26
CA SER A 519 -18.23 -14.98 14.91
C SER A 519 -19.45 -15.88 14.74
N VAL A 520 -20.12 -15.79 13.59
CA VAL A 520 -21.34 -16.58 13.33
C VAL A 520 -21.08 -18.10 13.24
N ASP A 521 -19.83 -18.51 13.08
CA ASP A 521 -19.43 -19.91 12.94
C ASP A 521 -18.19 -20.31 13.78
N GLY A 522 -17.72 -19.42 14.66
CA GLY A 522 -16.61 -19.68 15.59
C GLY A 522 -15.22 -19.65 14.96
N TRP A 523 -15.07 -19.03 13.77
CA TRP A 523 -13.81 -18.86 13.04
C TRP A 523 -13.47 -17.41 12.72
#